data_AF-A0A0G2APB6-F1
#
_entry.id   AF-A0A0G2APB6-F1
#
_cell.length_a   1.000
_cell.length_b   1.000
_cell.length_c   1.000
_cell.angle_alpha   90.00
_cell.angle_beta   90.00
_cell.angle_gamma   90.00
#
_symmetry.space_group_name_H-M   'P 1'
#
loop_
_entity.id
_entity.type
_entity.pdbx_description
1 polymer ?
#
loop_
_entity_poly.entity_id
_entity_poly.type
_entity_poly.pdbx_seq_one_letter_code
_entity_poly.pdbx_strand_id
1 'polypeptide(L)'
;MLFDPVRDWIILLTLSLFAFVCIVVWNVWAFDTVASGGTIGANAVSAPPVFNRSSIDVIHAVFEKRAGEEAKYVTGVYRYADPSQ
;
A
#
# COMPACT_ATOMS: atom_id res chain seq x y z
N MET A 1 -29.01 12.21 -48.59
CA MET A 1 -27.77 11.84 -47.87
C MET A 1 -27.49 10.39 -48.24
N LEU A 2 -26.61 10.12 -49.20
CA LEU A 2 -26.33 8.74 -49.63
C LEU A 2 -25.51 8.07 -48.53
N PHE A 3 -26.14 7.16 -47.79
CA PHE A 3 -25.44 6.25 -46.91
C PHE A 3 -24.67 5.26 -47.78
N ASP A 4 -23.35 5.35 -47.74
CA ASP A 4 -22.48 4.36 -48.36
C ASP A 4 -21.95 3.47 -47.23
N PRO A 5 -22.60 2.31 -46.97
CA PRO A 5 -22.34 1.52 -45.78
C PRO A 5 -20.88 1.07 -45.72
N VAL A 6 -20.26 0.78 -46.87
CA VAL A 6 -18.87 0.31 -46.92
C VAL A 6 -17.90 1.41 -46.46
N ARG A 7 -18.09 2.64 -46.95
CA ARG A 7 -17.27 3.79 -46.55
C ARG A 7 -17.43 4.07 -45.05
N ASP A 8 -18.66 4.04 -44.55
CA ASP A 8 -18.94 4.37 -43.16
C ASP A 8 -18.35 3.30 -42.21
N TRP A 9 -18.39 2.01 -42.58
CA TRP A 9 -17.70 0.94 -41.84
C TRP A 9 -16.18 1.10 -41.83
N ILE A 10 -15.57 1.49 -42.94
CA ILE A 10 -14.12 1.73 -43.02
C ILE A 10 -13.71 2.88 -42.09
N ILE A 11 -14.48 3.96 -42.05
CA ILE A 11 -14.23 5.10 -41.16
C ILE A 11 -14.32 4.66 -39.70
N LEU A 12 -15.35 3.89 -39.34
CA LEU A 12 -15.53 3.38 -37.98
C LEU A 12 -14.37 2.47 -37.55
N LEU A 13 -13.94 1.55 -38.42
CA LEU A 13 -12.80 0.67 -38.15
C LEU A 13 -11.51 1.46 -37.99
N THR A 14 -11.30 2.48 -38.82
CA THR A 14 -10.11 3.34 -38.74
C THR A 14 -10.08 4.14 -37.44
N LEU A 15 -11.22 4.73 -37.04
CA LEU A 15 -11.36 5.44 -35.77
C LEU A 15 -11.19 4.49 -34.58
N SER A 16 -11.73 3.27 -34.66
CA SER A 16 -11.58 2.26 -33.62
C SER A 16 -10.12 1.85 -33.46
N LEU A 17 -9.41 1.61 -34.56
CA LEU A 17 -7.98 1.29 -34.53
C LEU A 17 -7.16 2.45 -33.96
N PHE A 18 -7.47 3.69 -34.36
CA PHE A 18 -6.81 4.87 -33.81
C PHE A 18 -7.03 5.01 -32.31
N ALA A 19 -8.28 4.90 -31.85
CA ALA A 19 -8.61 4.93 -30.44
C ALA A 19 -7.90 3.81 -29.66
N PHE A 20 -7.83 2.61 -30.23
CA PHE A 20 -7.13 1.48 -29.63
C PHE A 20 -5.64 1.78 -29.44
N VAL A 21 -4.96 2.30 -30.46
CA VAL A 21 -3.54 2.70 -30.37
C VAL A 21 -3.35 3.78 -29.31
N CYS A 22 -4.19 4.81 -29.28
CA CYS A 22 -4.13 5.85 -28.25
C CYS A 22 -4.27 5.28 -26.84
N ILE A 23 -5.20 4.35 -26.62
CA ILE A 23 -5.42 3.70 -25.33
C ILE A 23 -4.19 2.89 -24.92
N VAL A 24 -3.60 2.11 -25.84
CA VAL A 24 -2.39 1.32 -25.54
C VAL A 24 -1.23 2.23 -25.15
N VAL A 25 -0.96 3.28 -25.92
CA VAL A 25 0.10 4.26 -25.64
C VAL A 25 -0.13 4.93 -24.28
N TRP A 26 -1.36 5.37 -24.01
CA TRP A 26 -1.71 5.97 -22.73
C TRP A 26 -1.47 5.03 -21.56
N ASN A 27 -1.87 3.75 -21.67
CA ASN A 27 -1.69 2.77 -20.61
C ASN A 27 -0.20 2.46 -20.35
N VAL A 28 0.60 2.32 -21.41
CA VAL A 28 2.05 2.09 -21.27
C VAL A 28 2.71 3.29 -20.59
N TRP A 29 2.40 4.51 -21.03
CA TRP A 29 2.93 5.73 -20.43
C TRP A 29 2.48 5.90 -18.97
N ALA A 30 1.20 5.64 -18.68
CA ALA A 30 0.64 5.72 -17.34
C ALA A 30 1.33 4.74 -16.39
N PHE A 31 1.53 3.50 -16.84
CA PHE A 31 2.23 2.48 -16.08
C PHE A 31 3.69 2.88 -15.80
N ASP A 32 4.42 3.33 -16.82
CA ASP A 32 5.81 3.76 -16.68
C ASP A 32 5.95 4.95 -15.71
N THR A 33 5.02 5.91 -15.80
CA THR A 33 4.96 7.06 -14.90
C THR A 33 4.80 6.63 -13.44
N VAL A 34 3.87 5.72 -13.16
CA VAL A 34 3.63 5.22 -11.80
C VAL A 34 4.77 4.32 -11.31
N ALA A 35 5.31 3.47 -12.17
CA ALA A 35 6.45 2.60 -11.85
C ALA A 35 7.72 3.40 -11.52
N SER A 36 7.90 4.56 -12.15
CA SER A 36 9.00 5.50 -11.89
C SER A 36 8.77 6.39 -10.66
N GLY A 37 7.69 6.17 -9.91
CA GLY A 37 7.35 6.94 -8.70
C GLY A 37 6.63 8.26 -8.97
N GLY A 38 6.25 8.52 -10.22
CA GLY A 38 5.33 9.59 -10.58
C GLY A 38 3.89 9.27 -10.17
N THR A 39 3.03 10.28 -10.20
CA THR A 39 1.61 10.17 -9.88
C THR A 39 0.78 10.69 -11.05
N ILE A 40 -0.37 10.06 -11.29
CA ILE A 40 -1.34 10.52 -12.29
C ILE A 40 -2.47 11.23 -11.53
N GLY A 41 -2.55 12.55 -11.68
CA GLY A 41 -3.54 13.39 -10.99
C GLY A 41 -2.94 14.19 -9.83
N ALA A 42 -3.79 14.68 -8.93
CA ALA A 42 -3.33 15.45 -7.77
C ALA A 42 -2.51 14.55 -6.83
N ASN A 43 -1.42 15.09 -6.29
CA ASN A 43 -0.63 14.40 -5.27
C ASN A 43 -1.55 13.96 -4.13
N ALA A 44 -1.46 12.69 -3.75
CA ALA A 44 -2.13 12.21 -2.55
C ALA A 44 -1.69 13.11 -1.38
N VAL A 45 -2.64 13.79 -0.76
CA VAL A 45 -2.38 14.58 0.45
C VAL A 45 -1.90 13.58 1.49
N SER A 46 -0.59 13.61 1.79
CA SER A 46 -0.01 12.79 2.83
C SER A 46 -0.67 13.17 4.15
N ALA A 47 -1.65 12.37 4.57
CA ALA A 47 -2.23 12.52 5.88
C ALA A 47 -1.13 12.20 6.90
N PRO A 48 -0.94 13.04 7.93
CA PRO A 48 0.01 12.73 8.98
C PRO A 48 -0.33 11.35 9.55
N PRO A 49 0.69 10.49 9.80
CA PRO A 49 0.46 9.15 10.29
C PRO A 49 -0.37 9.21 11.57
N VAL A 50 -1.44 8.41 11.61
CA VAL A 50 -2.37 8.32 12.77
C VAL A 50 -1.62 7.91 14.04
N PHE A 51 -0.47 7.25 13.88
CA PHE A 51 0.34 6.76 14.98
C PHE A 51 1.69 7.48 15.05
N ASN A 52 2.03 7.96 16.24
CA ASN A 52 3.34 8.51 16.54
C ASN A 52 4.34 7.36 16.76
N ARG A 53 5.53 7.47 16.18
CA ARG A 53 6.62 6.49 16.35
C ARG A 53 6.98 6.27 17.82
N SER A 54 6.88 7.32 18.65
CA SER A 54 7.08 7.22 20.10
C SER A 54 6.09 6.26 20.76
N SER A 55 4.85 6.16 20.25
CA SER A 55 3.85 5.22 20.77
C SER A 55 4.25 3.77 20.48
N ILE A 56 4.88 3.49 19.33
CA ILE A 56 5.38 2.16 18.97
C ILE A 56 6.57 1.78 19.86
N ASP A 57 7.51 2.70 20.09
CA ASP A 57 8.67 2.45 20.94
C ASP A 57 8.27 2.15 22.40
N VAL A 58 7.24 2.84 22.91
CA VAL A 58 6.69 2.58 24.24
C VAL A 58 6.09 1.16 24.33
N ILE A 59 5.39 0.71 23.28
CA ILE A 59 4.82 -0.64 23.25
C ILE A 59 5.94 -1.70 23.28
N HIS A 60 7.00 -1.50 22.50
CA HIS A 60 8.18 -2.39 22.51
C HIS A 60 8.82 -2.48 23.90
N ALA A 61 9.04 -1.34 24.57
CA ALA A 61 9.61 -1.29 25.91
C ALA A 61 8.74 -2.04 26.95
N VAL A 62 7.41 -1.97 26.83
CA VAL A 62 6.50 -2.70 27.72
C VAL A 62 6.63 -4.22 27.52
N PHE A 63 6.73 -4.68 26.28
CA PHE A 63 6.88 -6.10 25.99
C PHE A 63 8.24 -6.64 26.45
N GLU A 64 9.33 -5.91 26.23
CA GLU A 64 10.65 -6.29 26.74
C GLU A 64 10.69 -6.37 28.27
N LYS A 65 10.07 -5.40 28.95
CA LYS A 65 9.95 -5.41 30.41
C LYS A 65 9.18 -6.64 30.89
N ARG A 66 8.07 -7.00 30.24
CA ARG A 66 7.28 -8.19 30.59
C ARG A 66 8.05 -9.48 30.34
N ALA A 67 8.74 -9.59 29.23
CA ALA A 67 9.56 -10.76 28.91
C ALA A 67 10.71 -10.95 29.92
N GLY A 68 11.36 -9.86 30.32
CA GLY A 68 12.39 -9.89 31.37
C GLY A 68 11.82 -10.27 32.75
N GLU A 69 10.60 -9.85 33.06
CA GLU A 69 9.93 -10.20 34.31
C GLU A 69 9.50 -11.69 34.33
N GLU A 70 8.98 -12.19 33.22
CA GLU A 70 8.62 -13.60 33.06
C GLU A 70 9.85 -14.52 33.16
N ALA A 71 10.97 -14.11 32.58
CA ALA A 71 12.24 -14.83 32.70
C ALA A 71 12.67 -14.99 34.16
N LYS A 72 12.42 -14.01 35.05
CA LYS A 72 12.76 -14.11 36.48
C LYS A 72 11.90 -15.13 37.23
N TYR A 73 10.64 -15.29 36.85
CA TYR A 73 9.77 -16.33 37.39
C TYR A 73 10.22 -17.72 36.93
N VAL A 74 10.60 -17.88 35.66
CA VAL A 74 11.05 -19.18 35.10
C VAL A 74 12.42 -19.59 35.63
N THR A 75 13.37 -18.66 35.73
CA THR A 75 14.75 -18.94 36.16
C THR A 75 14.91 -19.09 37.67
N GLY A 76 13.83 -18.93 38.45
CA GLY A 76 13.85 -19.12 39.91
C GLY A 76 14.54 -17.99 40.68
N VAL A 77 14.76 -16.81 40.05
CA VAL A 77 15.24 -15.60 40.75
C VAL A 77 14.26 -15.19 41.84
N TYR A 78 12.96 -15.36 41.59
CA TYR A 78 11.94 -15.24 42.62
C TYR A 78 11.83 -16.54 43.40
N ARG A 79 12.42 -16.56 44.60
CA ARG A 79 12.26 -17.63 45.57
C ARG A 79 11.15 -17.25 46.55
N TYR A 80 9.99 -17.88 46.42
CA TYR A 80 8.90 -17.70 47.38
C TYR A 80 9.23 -18.50 48.63
N ALA A 81 9.49 -17.81 49.74
CA ALA A 81 9.52 -18.44 51.05
C ALA A 81 8.08 -18.72 51.46
N ASP A 82 7.76 -19.98 51.74
CA ASP A 82 6.46 -20.36 52.29
C ASP A 82 6.34 -19.76 53.70
N PRO A 83 5.34 -18.88 53.97
CA PRO A 83 5.17 -18.26 55.28
C PRO A 83 4.67 -19.22 56.36
N SER A 84 4.43 -20.50 56.05
CA SER A 84 3.95 -21.51 57.00
C SER A 84 5.05 -22.36 57.68
N GLN A 85 6.34 -22.07 57.43
CA GLN A 85 7.48 -22.74 58.09
C GLN A 85 7.94 -22.05 59.37
#